data_AF-A0A6C0LHG4-F1
#
_entry.id   AF-A0A6C0LHG4-F1
#
_cell.length_a   1.000
_cell.length_b   1.000
_cell.length_c   1.000
_cell.angle_alpha   90.00
_cell.angle_beta   90.00
_cell.angle_gamma   90.00
#
_symmetry.space_group_name_H-M   'P 1'
#
loop_
_entity.id
_entity.type
_entity.pdbx_description
1 polymer ?
#
loop_
_entity_poly.entity_id
_entity_poly.type
_entity_poly.pdbx_seq_one_letter_code
_entity_poly.pdbx_strand_id
1 'polypeptide(L)'
;MAQLTLTQMGYLTNSNNGYLDFVMDFNTMSARFVNLTPSKNHKLIASIKMKNKMTRSWRVWKIGDEGDVWSPKIVKLGRAHSLSVLKSNLQKAVRMCNTEEAVRTAIEMLAIDRMELFRRLPIISIEDASLIENTMVIVWLMMASERGPMLKKVAEFVYRYVVSLCHCRTYYPNRFMNIDISHPLLVSGEYGGDIASLRIRESYGGMKGDILMLNNAVAYYHNNPEKVYPLSKKEVVLPETIDFDHIVLPESIDFHPCPWILRKLAEKTELKESSIKHIIWVGDSAANIRKSWTLERQKVMKKDKDYIMISYHLMMIRSRVEKSRYKVTF
;
A
#
# COMPACT_ATOMS: atom_id res chain seq x y z
N MET A 1 8.29 -13.31 -17.73
CA MET A 1 7.32 -12.67 -16.80
C MET A 1 6.71 -11.48 -17.50
N ALA A 2 5.41 -11.58 -17.81
CA ALA A 2 4.70 -10.60 -18.62
C ALA A 2 4.77 -9.21 -17.98
N GLN A 3 5.35 -8.26 -18.72
CA GLN A 3 5.08 -6.85 -18.56
C GLN A 3 3.56 -6.75 -18.55
N LEU A 4 2.93 -6.50 -17.39
CA LEU A 4 1.52 -6.14 -17.34
C LEU A 4 1.44 -4.90 -18.20
N THR A 5 1.06 -5.08 -19.46
CA THR A 5 1.06 -4.00 -20.41
C THR A 5 0.00 -3.04 -19.90
N LEU A 6 0.40 -1.81 -19.56
CA LEU A 6 -0.46 -0.70 -19.14
C LEU A 6 -1.59 -0.40 -20.16
N THR A 7 -1.67 -1.15 -21.27
CA THR A 7 -2.77 -1.28 -22.23
C THR A 7 -4.16 -1.55 -21.63
N GLN A 8 -4.27 -1.95 -20.35
CA GLN A 8 -5.55 -2.15 -19.66
C GLN A 8 -6.11 -0.89 -18.97
N MET A 9 -5.38 0.25 -18.98
CA MET A 9 -5.82 1.51 -18.38
C MET A 9 -6.91 2.22 -19.23
N GLY A 10 -8.10 1.62 -19.33
CA GLY A 10 -9.21 2.11 -20.17
C GLY A 10 -9.81 3.47 -19.77
N TYR A 11 -9.50 3.98 -18.57
CA TYR A 11 -9.99 5.29 -18.12
C TYR A 11 -9.11 6.45 -18.63
N LEU A 12 -7.81 6.21 -18.78
CA LEU A 12 -6.89 7.21 -19.30
C LEU A 12 -7.19 7.56 -20.77
N THR A 13 -7.92 6.72 -21.50
CA THR A 13 -8.01 6.80 -22.97
C THR A 13 -9.12 7.71 -23.49
N ASN A 14 -10.08 8.12 -22.65
CA ASN A 14 -11.31 8.76 -23.10
C ASN A 14 -11.37 10.29 -22.95
N SER A 15 -10.29 10.95 -22.51
CA SER A 15 -10.33 12.38 -22.23
C SER A 15 -9.29 13.17 -23.04
N ASN A 16 -9.57 14.45 -23.28
CA ASN A 16 -8.88 15.33 -24.24
C ASN A 16 -7.47 15.80 -23.81
N ASN A 17 -6.86 15.14 -22.83
CA ASN A 17 -6.15 15.85 -21.76
C ASN A 17 -4.73 16.31 -22.11
N GLY A 18 -4.41 17.53 -21.65
CA GLY A 18 -3.06 17.92 -21.26
C GLY A 18 -2.63 17.23 -19.95
N TYR A 19 -1.39 17.44 -19.55
CA TYR A 19 -0.71 16.81 -18.40
C TYR A 19 -0.40 15.32 -18.58
N LEU A 20 0.06 14.92 -19.77
CA LEU A 20 0.39 13.52 -20.10
C LEU A 20 1.77 13.07 -19.58
N ASP A 21 2.54 13.97 -18.96
CA ASP A 21 3.86 13.68 -18.42
C ASP A 21 3.81 13.59 -16.90
N PHE A 22 4.13 12.41 -16.38
CA PHE A 22 4.28 12.18 -14.96
C PHE A 22 5.78 12.18 -14.62
N VAL A 23 6.23 13.29 -14.03
CA VAL A 23 7.66 13.58 -13.84
C VAL A 23 8.01 13.48 -12.35
N MET A 24 9.03 12.68 -12.03
CA MET A 24 9.64 12.60 -10.71
C MET A 24 10.92 13.43 -10.67
N ASP A 25 11.06 14.27 -9.64
CA ASP A 25 12.28 14.99 -9.32
C ASP A 25 12.98 14.34 -8.12
N PHE A 26 14.13 13.70 -8.35
CA PHE A 26 14.91 13.03 -7.32
C PHE A 26 15.70 13.98 -6.42
N ASN A 27 15.83 15.27 -6.78
CA ASN A 27 16.46 16.26 -5.90
C ASN A 27 15.53 16.59 -4.73
N THR A 28 14.23 16.74 -5.01
CA THR A 28 13.20 17.10 -4.03
C THR A 28 12.38 15.92 -3.52
N MET A 29 12.53 14.74 -4.14
CA MET A 29 11.66 13.58 -3.92
C MET A 29 10.18 13.92 -4.06
N SER A 30 9.84 14.69 -5.10
CA SER A 30 8.47 15.06 -5.44
C SER A 30 8.13 14.65 -6.87
N ALA A 31 6.85 14.43 -7.14
CA ALA A 31 6.37 14.14 -8.49
C ALA A 31 5.33 15.18 -8.92
N ARG A 32 5.08 15.29 -10.22
CA ARG A 32 4.08 16.20 -10.78
C ARG A 32 3.57 15.73 -12.13
N PHE A 33 2.34 16.11 -12.44
CA PHE A 33 1.78 16.03 -13.78
C PHE A 33 2.03 17.35 -14.52
N VAL A 34 2.66 17.29 -15.70
CA VAL A 34 3.00 18.48 -16.51
C VAL A 34 2.81 18.17 -18.00
N ASN A 35 2.78 19.21 -18.84
CA ASN A 35 3.05 19.07 -20.28
C ASN A 35 4.51 19.39 -20.50
N LEU A 36 5.35 18.36 -20.48
CA LEU A 36 6.79 18.52 -20.51
C LEU A 36 7.28 18.77 -21.94
N THR A 37 8.05 19.84 -22.11
CA THR A 37 8.97 19.99 -23.24
C THR A 37 10.30 19.33 -22.84
N PRO A 38 10.66 18.16 -23.41
CA PRO A 38 11.84 17.42 -22.98
C PRO A 38 13.12 18.24 -23.14
N SER A 39 14.05 18.07 -22.21
CA SER A 39 15.40 18.65 -22.25
C SER A 39 16.43 17.56 -21.91
N LYS A 40 17.73 17.88 -22.03
CA LYS A 40 18.81 16.91 -21.76
C LYS A 40 18.78 16.30 -20.35
N ASN A 41 18.19 17.00 -19.38
CA ASN A 41 18.08 16.54 -17.99
C ASN A 41 16.88 15.62 -17.74
N HIS A 42 16.00 15.44 -18.74
CA HIS A 42 14.83 14.57 -18.66
C HIS A 42 15.16 13.19 -19.21
N LYS A 43 14.97 12.16 -18.38
CA LYS A 43 15.12 10.76 -18.79
C LYS A 43 13.75 10.09 -18.83
N LEU A 44 13.34 9.65 -20.02
CA LEU A 44 12.13 8.86 -20.21
C LEU A 44 12.33 7.48 -19.59
N ILE A 45 11.43 7.09 -18.70
CA ILE A 45 11.43 5.78 -18.03
C ILE A 45 10.48 4.82 -18.74
N ALA A 46 9.27 5.29 -19.02
CA ALA A 46 8.25 4.49 -19.68
C ALA A 46 7.35 5.37 -20.54
N SER A 47 6.82 4.79 -21.62
CA SER A 47 5.77 5.38 -22.44
C SER A 47 4.63 4.39 -22.60
N ILE A 48 3.42 4.83 -22.31
CA ILE A 48 2.21 4.01 -22.26
C ILE A 48 1.28 4.51 -23.34
N LYS A 49 1.09 3.70 -24.39
CA LYS A 49 0.18 4.03 -25.49
C LYS A 49 -1.26 3.99 -25.01
N MET A 50 -2.03 5.01 -25.39
CA MET A 50 -3.46 5.09 -25.07
C MET A 50 -4.26 4.27 -26.08
N LYS A 51 -5.18 3.42 -25.60
CA LYS A 51 -6.14 2.68 -26.45
C LYS A 51 -6.93 3.71 -27.30
N ASN A 52 -7.07 3.48 -28.59
CA ASN A 52 -7.83 4.31 -29.55
C ASN A 52 -7.22 5.68 -29.94
N LYS A 53 -6.00 6.05 -29.51
CA LYS A 53 -5.29 7.24 -30.00
C LYS A 53 -3.86 6.87 -30.39
N MET A 54 -3.62 6.57 -31.67
CA MET A 54 -2.30 6.10 -32.16
C MET A 54 -1.14 7.07 -31.86
N THR A 55 -1.42 8.35 -31.63
CA THR A 55 -0.42 9.41 -31.48
C THR A 55 -0.22 9.92 -30.05
N ARG A 56 -1.00 9.48 -29.06
CA ARG A 56 -0.88 9.96 -27.67
C ARG A 56 -0.44 8.85 -26.72
N SER A 57 0.56 9.17 -25.90
CA SER A 57 1.09 8.28 -24.87
C SER A 57 1.25 9.02 -23.55
N TRP A 58 0.91 8.36 -22.45
CA TRP A 58 1.34 8.76 -21.12
C TRP A 58 2.84 8.51 -20.98
N ARG A 59 3.59 9.48 -20.51
CA ARG A 59 5.06 9.38 -20.41
C ARG A 59 5.48 9.55 -18.96
N VAL A 60 6.30 8.63 -18.49
CA VAL A 60 6.86 8.62 -17.13
C VAL A 60 8.30 9.07 -17.25
N TRP A 61 8.65 10.17 -16.58
CA TRP A 61 9.97 10.78 -16.67
C TRP A 61 10.60 10.89 -15.30
N LYS A 62 11.93 10.86 -15.26
CA LYS A 62 12.71 11.30 -14.11
C LYS A 62 13.63 12.47 -14.46
N ILE A 63 13.89 13.32 -13.47
CA ILE A 63 14.89 14.37 -13.46
C ILE A 63 15.65 14.38 -12.14
N GLY A 64 16.79 15.07 -12.12
CA GLY A 64 17.60 15.24 -10.93
C GLY A 64 18.52 14.06 -10.65
N ASP A 65 19.27 14.18 -9.56
CA ASP A 65 20.23 13.19 -9.12
C ASP A 65 19.57 12.14 -8.22
N GLU A 66 19.66 10.88 -8.66
CA GLU A 66 19.15 9.70 -7.95
C GLU A 66 19.85 9.50 -6.60
N GLY A 67 21.06 10.06 -6.44
CA GLY A 67 21.86 9.99 -5.23
C GLY A 67 22.38 8.59 -4.95
N ASP A 68 22.66 8.33 -3.68
CA ASP A 68 23.33 7.10 -3.26
C ASP A 68 22.42 5.88 -3.29
N VAL A 69 23.03 4.74 -3.59
CA VAL A 69 22.43 3.42 -3.39
C VAL A 69 22.43 3.08 -1.91
N TRP A 70 21.29 2.63 -1.39
CA TRP A 70 21.17 2.02 -0.07
C TRP A 70 21.22 0.50 -0.19
N SER A 71 22.26 -0.12 0.38
CA SER A 71 22.50 -1.56 0.35
C SER A 71 22.68 -2.10 1.77
N PRO A 72 21.60 -2.26 2.53
CA PRO A 72 21.69 -2.77 3.89
C PRO A 72 22.11 -4.24 3.90
N LYS A 73 22.83 -4.66 4.94
CA LYS A 73 23.14 -6.06 5.19
C LYS A 73 21.85 -6.79 5.57
N ILE A 74 21.47 -7.80 4.78
CA ILE A 74 20.33 -8.67 5.11
C ILE A 74 20.83 -9.81 5.98
N VAL A 75 20.23 -9.99 7.16
CA VAL A 75 20.53 -11.12 8.05
C VAL A 75 19.32 -12.04 8.19
N LYS A 76 19.60 -13.34 8.38
CA LYS A 76 18.61 -14.41 8.56
C LYS A 76 17.54 -14.47 7.45
N LEU A 77 17.96 -14.29 6.19
CA LEU A 77 17.08 -14.35 5.02
C LEU A 77 16.21 -15.62 4.96
N GLY A 78 16.72 -16.78 5.40
CA GLY A 78 15.95 -18.02 5.48
C GLY A 78 14.75 -17.99 6.45
N ARG A 79 14.65 -16.95 7.29
CA ARG A 79 13.53 -16.69 8.19
C ARG A 79 12.54 -15.65 7.64
N ALA A 80 12.70 -15.16 6.42
CA ALA A 80 11.79 -14.19 5.81
C ALA A 80 10.33 -14.66 5.91
N HIS A 81 9.43 -13.72 6.20
CA HIS A 81 8.00 -14.00 6.07
C HIS A 81 7.60 -14.05 4.59
N SER A 82 6.54 -14.79 4.28
CA SER A 82 5.95 -14.71 2.94
C SER A 82 5.44 -13.28 2.66
N LEU A 83 5.52 -12.84 1.40
CA LEU A 83 5.01 -11.52 0.99
C LEU A 83 3.52 -11.31 1.35
N SER A 84 2.71 -12.37 1.35
CA SER A 84 1.31 -12.30 1.76
C SER A 84 1.15 -11.95 3.24
N VAL A 85 2.00 -12.54 4.11
CA VAL A 85 2.02 -12.22 5.55
C VAL A 85 2.53 -10.81 5.77
N LEU A 86 3.61 -10.40 5.12
CA LEU A 86 4.15 -9.03 5.24
C LEU A 86 3.12 -7.97 4.81
N LYS A 87 2.40 -8.18 3.70
CA LYS A 87 1.31 -7.28 3.27
C LYS A 87 0.21 -7.15 4.33
N SER A 88 -0.19 -8.28 4.92
CA SER A 88 -1.18 -8.33 6.00
C SER A 88 -0.67 -7.62 7.26
N ASN A 89 0.60 -7.83 7.61
CA ASN A 89 1.23 -7.24 8.78
C ASN A 89 1.35 -5.73 8.65
N LEU A 90 1.87 -5.22 7.52
CA LEU A 90 2.01 -3.79 7.25
C LEU A 90 0.66 -3.08 7.40
N GLN A 91 -0.38 -3.64 6.77
CA GLN A 91 -1.71 -3.08 6.81
C GLN A 91 -2.28 -3.02 8.24
N LYS A 92 -2.18 -4.12 9.00
CA LYS A 92 -2.66 -4.16 10.39
C LYS A 92 -1.83 -3.29 11.33
N ALA A 93 -0.52 -3.22 11.15
CA ALA A 93 0.34 -2.32 11.90
C ALA A 93 -0.07 -0.85 11.70
N VAL A 94 -0.38 -0.45 10.45
CA VAL A 94 -0.91 0.90 10.16
C VAL A 94 -2.27 1.14 10.80
N ARG A 95 -3.21 0.17 10.73
CA ARG A 95 -4.53 0.25 11.40
C ARG A 95 -4.42 0.47 12.91
N MET A 96 -3.43 -0.17 13.53
CA MET A 96 -3.18 -0.10 14.97
C MET A 96 -2.21 1.02 15.37
N CYS A 97 -1.75 1.84 14.42
CA CYS A 97 -0.72 2.86 14.63
C CYS A 97 0.57 2.33 15.26
N ASN A 98 0.93 1.06 15.01
CA ASN A 98 2.20 0.49 15.43
C ASN A 98 3.30 0.91 14.44
N THR A 99 3.84 2.11 14.63
CA THR A 99 4.80 2.75 13.72
C THR A 99 6.06 1.92 13.51
N GLU A 100 6.64 1.38 14.58
CA GLU A 100 7.88 0.60 14.50
C GLU A 100 7.70 -0.65 13.64
N GLU A 101 6.64 -1.42 13.90
CA GLU A 101 6.35 -2.65 13.16
C GLU A 101 5.97 -2.38 11.70
N ALA A 102 5.19 -1.32 11.45
CA ALA A 102 4.83 -0.91 10.10
C ALA A 102 6.07 -0.52 9.28
N VAL A 103 6.97 0.29 9.85
CA VAL A 103 8.21 0.70 9.21
C VAL A 103 9.11 -0.51 8.95
N ARG A 104 9.31 -1.37 9.96
CA ARG A 104 10.10 -2.60 9.83
C ARG A 104 9.59 -3.48 8.69
N THR A 105 8.29 -3.72 8.66
CA THR A 105 7.63 -4.53 7.61
C THR A 105 7.78 -3.89 6.23
N ALA A 106 7.58 -2.57 6.13
CA ALA A 106 7.73 -1.87 4.86
C ALA A 106 9.17 -1.93 4.33
N ILE A 107 10.17 -1.80 5.21
CA ILE A 107 11.59 -1.91 4.85
C ILE A 107 11.94 -3.34 4.41
N GLU A 108 11.44 -4.37 5.09
CA GLU A 108 11.63 -5.76 4.65
C GLU A 108 10.97 -6.00 3.28
N MET A 109 9.73 -5.54 3.09
CA MET A 109 9.06 -5.61 1.79
C MET A 109 9.82 -4.85 0.70
N LEU A 110 10.41 -3.69 1.02
CA LEU A 110 11.20 -2.90 0.08
C LEU A 110 12.44 -3.67 -0.41
N ALA A 111 13.03 -4.49 0.46
CA ALA A 111 14.17 -5.35 0.13
C ALA A 111 13.78 -6.61 -0.66
N ILE A 112 12.59 -7.19 -0.40
CA ILE A 112 12.13 -8.43 -1.05
C ILE A 112 11.41 -8.14 -2.37
N ASP A 113 10.37 -7.29 -2.35
CA ASP A 113 9.54 -6.96 -3.49
C ASP A 113 8.94 -5.55 -3.34
N ARG A 114 9.70 -4.55 -3.80
CA ARG A 114 9.28 -3.14 -3.80
C ARG A 114 7.99 -2.89 -4.57
N MET A 115 7.72 -3.68 -5.61
CA MET A 115 6.54 -3.47 -6.45
C MET A 115 5.27 -3.83 -5.71
N GLU A 116 5.26 -4.93 -4.97
CA GLU A 116 4.14 -5.29 -4.10
C GLU A 116 3.92 -4.25 -2.99
N LEU A 117 4.98 -3.65 -2.45
CA LEU A 117 4.88 -2.55 -1.50
C LEU A 117 4.24 -1.29 -2.12
N PHE A 118 4.78 -0.79 -3.23
CA PHE A 118 4.29 0.43 -3.89
C PHE A 118 2.83 0.29 -4.36
N ARG A 119 2.40 -0.91 -4.74
CA ARG A 119 0.98 -1.17 -5.07
C ARG A 119 0.06 -1.14 -3.85
N ARG A 120 0.58 -1.51 -2.67
CA ARG A 120 -0.16 -1.69 -1.43
C ARG A 120 -0.29 -0.40 -0.64
N LEU A 121 0.74 0.44 -0.60
CA LEU A 121 0.76 1.69 0.18
C LEU A 121 -0.41 2.65 -0.15
N PRO A 122 -0.76 2.93 -1.42
CA PRO A 122 -1.92 3.77 -1.73
C PRO A 122 -3.25 3.15 -1.27
N ILE A 123 -3.36 1.82 -1.31
CA ILE A 123 -4.55 1.13 -0.82
C ILE A 123 -4.66 1.28 0.70
N ILE A 124 -3.57 1.06 1.45
CA ILE A 124 -3.54 1.24 2.91
C ILE A 124 -3.88 2.68 3.27
N SER A 125 -3.34 3.67 2.55
CA SER A 125 -3.63 5.09 2.78
C SER A 125 -5.13 5.38 2.70
N ILE A 126 -5.83 4.82 1.72
CA ILE A 126 -7.27 5.06 1.54
C ILE A 126 -8.14 4.15 2.43
N GLU A 127 -7.76 2.90 2.65
CA GLU A 127 -8.57 1.95 3.41
C GLU A 127 -8.53 2.22 4.92
N ASP A 128 -7.33 2.50 5.44
CA ASP A 128 -7.03 2.41 6.87
C ASP A 128 -6.61 3.72 7.53
N ALA A 129 -6.34 4.75 6.72
CA ALA A 129 -5.98 6.10 7.13
C ALA A 129 -6.66 7.11 6.20
N SER A 130 -6.03 8.27 5.99
CA SER A 130 -6.39 9.25 4.96
C SER A 130 -5.34 9.24 3.84
N LEU A 131 -5.67 9.88 2.71
CA LEU A 131 -4.70 10.20 1.66
C LEU A 131 -3.53 10.99 2.27
N ILE A 132 -2.31 10.51 2.05
CA ILE A 132 -1.08 11.18 2.49
C ILE A 132 -0.56 12.06 1.35
N GLU A 133 -0.09 13.26 1.67
CA GLU A 133 0.63 14.14 0.75
C GLU A 133 1.80 13.39 0.08
N ASN A 134 2.04 13.67 -1.19
CA ASN A 134 3.04 13.00 -2.03
C ASN A 134 2.78 11.50 -2.26
N THR A 135 1.55 11.00 -2.08
CA THR A 135 1.13 9.69 -2.58
C THR A 135 1.46 9.51 -4.07
N MET A 136 1.47 10.59 -4.86
CA MET A 136 1.88 10.55 -6.25
C MET A 136 3.31 10.04 -6.45
N VAL A 137 4.23 10.26 -5.50
CA VAL A 137 5.59 9.68 -5.58
C VAL A 137 5.54 8.15 -5.50
N ILE A 138 4.73 7.58 -4.59
CA ILE A 138 4.55 6.13 -4.48
C ILE A 138 3.96 5.56 -5.78
N VAL A 139 2.96 6.23 -6.34
CA VAL A 139 2.33 5.81 -7.60
C VAL A 139 3.29 5.96 -8.78
N TRP A 140 4.14 6.99 -8.80
CA TRP A 140 5.18 7.14 -9.80
C TRP A 140 6.19 5.99 -9.72
N LEU A 141 6.68 5.65 -8.51
CA LEU A 141 7.62 4.54 -8.29
C LEU A 141 7.01 3.19 -8.73
N MET A 142 5.71 3.00 -8.47
CA MET A 142 4.95 1.87 -8.99
C MET A 142 4.94 1.85 -10.53
N MET A 143 4.67 2.98 -11.21
CA MET A 143 4.64 3.05 -12.67
C MET A 143 6.01 2.87 -13.32
N ALA A 144 7.04 3.48 -12.74
CA ALA A 144 8.42 3.38 -13.18
C ALA A 144 8.92 1.93 -13.17
N SER A 145 8.22 1.03 -12.47
CA SER A 145 8.59 -0.37 -12.30
C SER A 145 10.06 -0.46 -11.91
N GLU A 146 10.48 0.35 -10.93
CA GLU A 146 11.87 0.65 -10.65
C GLU A 146 12.68 -0.65 -10.51
N ARG A 147 13.45 -0.97 -11.56
CA ARG A 147 14.32 -2.14 -11.66
C ARG A 147 15.74 -1.60 -11.58
N GLY A 148 16.29 -1.60 -10.40
CA GLY A 148 17.63 -1.06 -10.13
C GLY A 148 18.01 -1.27 -8.68
N PRO A 149 19.22 -0.86 -8.27
CA PRO A 149 19.57 -0.82 -6.85
C PRO A 149 18.54 0.03 -6.08
N MET A 150 18.37 -0.24 -4.78
CA MET A 150 17.50 0.57 -3.95
C MET A 150 18.16 1.91 -3.68
N LEU A 151 17.50 3.02 -4.05
CA LEU A 151 18.03 4.35 -3.79
C LEU A 151 17.76 4.76 -2.34
N LYS A 152 18.74 5.38 -1.68
CA LYS A 152 18.62 5.84 -0.29
C LYS A 152 17.44 6.78 -0.10
N LYS A 153 17.31 7.78 -0.99
CA LYS A 153 16.20 8.75 -0.96
C LYS A 153 14.82 8.09 -1.11
N VAL A 154 14.70 7.01 -1.89
CA VAL A 154 13.45 6.24 -2.05
C VAL A 154 13.11 5.53 -0.75
N ALA A 155 14.07 4.84 -0.13
CA ALA A 155 13.87 4.16 1.14
C ALA A 155 13.51 5.15 2.27
N GLU A 156 14.15 6.31 2.33
CA GLU A 156 13.80 7.38 3.28
C GLU A 156 12.39 7.93 3.02
N PHE A 157 12.01 8.11 1.76
CA PHE A 157 10.66 8.56 1.41
C PHE A 157 9.60 7.55 1.87
N VAL A 158 9.80 6.26 1.59
CA VAL A 158 8.91 5.18 2.03
C VAL A 158 8.80 5.16 3.55
N TYR A 159 9.93 5.30 4.26
CA TYR A 159 9.94 5.41 5.72
C TYR A 159 9.04 6.56 6.20
N ARG A 160 9.23 7.78 5.69
CA ARG A 160 8.40 8.95 6.06
C ARG A 160 6.94 8.73 5.72
N TYR A 161 6.64 8.14 4.57
CA TYR A 161 5.28 7.85 4.14
C TYR A 161 4.58 6.88 5.11
N VAL A 162 5.24 5.78 5.50
CA VAL A 162 4.69 4.80 6.45
C VAL A 162 4.54 5.38 7.86
N VAL A 163 5.50 6.17 8.33
CA VAL A 163 5.36 6.94 9.57
C VAL A 163 4.15 7.87 9.51
N SER A 164 3.93 8.55 8.39
CA SER A 164 2.79 9.44 8.18
C SER A 164 1.47 8.68 8.22
N LEU A 165 1.40 7.50 7.60
CA LEU A 165 0.23 6.62 7.70
C LEU A 165 -0.08 6.29 9.16
N CYS A 166 0.92 5.88 9.95
CA CYS A 166 0.72 5.53 11.36
C CYS A 166 0.35 6.73 12.23
N HIS A 167 0.88 7.93 11.94
CA HIS A 167 0.60 9.14 12.70
C HIS A 167 -0.67 9.88 12.26
N CYS A 168 -1.16 9.60 11.06
CA CYS A 168 -2.45 10.10 10.59
C CYS A 168 -3.54 9.70 11.58
N ARG A 169 -4.29 10.66 12.13
CA ARG A 169 -5.37 10.41 13.11
C ARG A 169 -6.75 10.36 12.47
N THR A 170 -6.87 10.76 11.21
CA THR A 170 -8.11 10.79 10.45
C THR A 170 -8.18 9.58 9.51
N TYR A 171 -9.38 9.31 8.98
CA TYR A 171 -9.57 8.27 7.98
C TYR A 171 -10.55 8.68 6.89
N TYR A 172 -10.40 8.08 5.71
CA TYR A 172 -11.36 8.19 4.63
C TYR A 172 -12.66 7.41 4.95
N PRO A 173 -13.85 8.05 4.96
CA PRO A 173 -15.09 7.40 5.37
C PRO A 173 -15.67 6.39 4.36
N ASN A 174 -15.03 6.17 3.20
CA ASN A 174 -15.49 5.25 2.15
C ASN A 174 -16.97 5.42 1.76
N ARG A 175 -17.33 6.65 1.39
CA ARG A 175 -18.68 6.98 0.91
C ARG A 175 -18.75 6.78 -0.59
N PHE A 176 -19.82 6.15 -1.07
CA PHE A 176 -20.06 6.05 -2.51
C PHE A 176 -20.28 7.46 -3.09
N MET A 177 -19.50 7.81 -4.11
CA MET A 177 -19.56 9.10 -4.77
C MET A 177 -19.47 8.89 -6.28
N ASN A 178 -20.55 9.15 -7.00
CA ASN A 178 -20.57 9.02 -8.45
C ASN A 178 -20.24 10.37 -9.10
N ILE A 179 -18.95 10.71 -9.17
CA ILE A 179 -18.48 11.93 -9.83
C ILE A 179 -17.37 11.58 -10.83
N ASP A 180 -17.63 11.89 -12.10
CA ASP A 180 -16.61 11.87 -13.14
C ASP A 180 -15.88 13.21 -13.16
N ILE A 181 -14.61 13.20 -12.75
CA ILE A 181 -13.76 14.40 -12.67
C ILE A 181 -12.63 14.21 -13.67
N SER A 182 -12.55 15.13 -14.62
CA SER A 182 -11.51 15.08 -15.65
C SER A 182 -10.10 15.20 -15.04
N HIS A 183 -9.12 14.52 -15.65
CA HIS A 183 -7.75 14.55 -15.16
C HIS A 183 -7.14 15.98 -15.09
N PRO A 184 -7.33 16.88 -16.08
CA PRO A 184 -6.80 18.24 -15.99
C PRO A 184 -7.39 19.02 -14.81
N LEU A 185 -8.69 18.83 -14.54
CA LEU A 185 -9.36 19.47 -13.40
C LEU A 185 -8.79 18.96 -12.07
N LEU A 186 -8.57 17.65 -11.95
CA LEU A 186 -7.90 17.06 -10.78
C LEU A 186 -6.52 17.70 -10.57
N VAL A 187 -5.68 17.70 -11.59
CA VAL A 187 -4.29 18.19 -11.49
C VAL A 187 -4.21 19.66 -11.09
N SER A 188 -5.15 20.49 -11.54
CA SER A 188 -5.17 21.93 -11.21
C SER A 188 -5.60 22.26 -9.77
N GLY A 189 -6.18 21.30 -9.04
CA GLY A 189 -6.66 21.51 -7.68
C GLY A 189 -5.56 21.44 -6.62
N GLU A 190 -5.90 21.83 -5.40
CA GLU A 190 -5.05 21.61 -4.22
C GLU A 190 -4.84 20.10 -3.98
N TYR A 191 -3.59 19.67 -3.76
CA TYR A 191 -3.18 18.25 -3.79
C TYR A 191 -3.59 17.50 -5.06
N GLY A 192 -3.83 18.22 -6.15
CA GLY A 192 -4.36 17.68 -7.40
C GLY A 192 -3.55 16.53 -7.97
N GLY A 193 -2.22 16.60 -7.84
CA GLY A 193 -1.32 15.50 -8.24
C GLY A 193 -1.51 14.23 -7.42
N ASP A 194 -1.68 14.33 -6.10
CA ASP A 194 -1.90 13.16 -5.24
C ASP A 194 -3.24 12.51 -5.56
N ILE A 195 -4.28 13.31 -5.73
CA ILE A 195 -5.63 12.85 -6.06
C ILE A 195 -5.65 12.24 -7.47
N ALA A 196 -5.04 12.89 -8.45
CA ALA A 196 -4.91 12.37 -9.81
C ALA A 196 -4.11 11.05 -9.87
N SER A 197 -3.13 10.87 -8.98
CA SER A 197 -2.37 9.62 -8.90
C SER A 197 -3.22 8.42 -8.44
N LEU A 198 -4.29 8.65 -7.66
CA LEU A 198 -5.22 7.57 -7.30
C LEU A 198 -5.96 7.02 -8.53
N ARG A 199 -6.27 7.86 -9.53
CA ARG A 199 -6.85 7.41 -10.82
C ARG A 199 -5.89 6.50 -11.60
N ILE A 200 -4.61 6.81 -11.55
CA ILE A 200 -3.57 5.96 -12.13
C ILE A 200 -3.53 4.63 -11.39
N ARG A 201 -3.55 4.66 -10.05
CA ARG A 201 -3.56 3.43 -9.25
C ARG A 201 -4.81 2.59 -9.49
N GLU A 202 -5.98 3.20 -9.60
CA GLU A 202 -7.26 2.57 -9.96
C GLU A 202 -7.11 1.84 -11.31
N SER A 203 -6.59 2.56 -12.31
CA SER A 203 -6.40 2.07 -13.69
C SER A 203 -5.35 0.96 -13.80
N TYR A 204 -4.42 0.86 -12.85
CA TYR A 204 -3.44 -0.23 -12.77
C TYR A 204 -4.10 -1.58 -12.39
N GLY A 205 -5.36 -1.56 -11.95
CA GLY A 205 -6.16 -2.73 -11.62
C GLY A 205 -6.00 -3.23 -10.18
N GLY A 206 -6.70 -4.31 -9.84
CA GLY A 206 -6.75 -4.86 -8.49
C GLY A 206 -8.07 -5.56 -8.21
N MET A 207 -8.39 -5.72 -6.92
CA MET A 207 -9.70 -6.24 -6.53
C MET A 207 -10.79 -5.23 -6.87
N LYS A 208 -11.99 -5.70 -7.25
CA LYS A 208 -13.12 -4.81 -7.58
C LYS A 208 -13.45 -3.80 -6.46
N GLY A 209 -13.32 -4.24 -5.20
CA GLY A 209 -13.49 -3.37 -4.03
C GLY A 209 -12.45 -2.25 -3.96
N ASP A 210 -11.18 -2.55 -4.21
CA ASP A 210 -10.09 -1.57 -4.22
C ASP A 210 -10.33 -0.49 -5.29
N ILE A 211 -10.71 -0.93 -6.50
CA ILE A 211 -10.98 -0.04 -7.63
C ILE A 211 -12.12 0.93 -7.28
N LEU A 212 -13.24 0.40 -6.76
CA LEU A 212 -14.38 1.22 -6.35
C LEU A 212 -14.02 2.20 -5.21
N MET A 213 -13.24 1.74 -4.22
CA MET A 213 -12.80 2.57 -3.11
C MET A 213 -11.90 3.72 -3.57
N LEU A 214 -10.96 3.45 -4.48
CA LEU A 214 -10.10 4.49 -5.06
C LEU A 214 -10.91 5.51 -5.87
N ASN A 215 -11.87 5.05 -6.66
CA ASN A 215 -12.77 5.91 -7.43
C ASN A 215 -13.54 6.88 -6.52
N ASN A 216 -14.13 6.35 -5.44
CA ASN A 216 -14.82 7.16 -4.45
C ASN A 216 -13.88 8.12 -3.70
N ALA A 217 -12.64 7.68 -3.42
CA ALA A 217 -11.64 8.50 -2.73
C ALA A 217 -11.23 9.71 -3.59
N VAL A 218 -11.12 9.56 -4.91
CA VAL A 218 -10.83 10.68 -5.82
C VAL A 218 -11.89 11.77 -5.70
N ALA A 219 -13.17 11.39 -5.76
CA ALA A 219 -14.27 12.35 -5.62
C ALA A 219 -14.29 13.01 -4.23
N TYR A 220 -14.00 12.24 -3.18
CA TYR A 220 -13.95 12.76 -1.81
C TYR A 220 -12.85 13.80 -1.62
N TYR A 221 -11.61 13.47 -1.97
CA TYR A 221 -10.47 14.38 -1.74
C TYR A 221 -10.45 15.57 -2.69
N HIS A 222 -11.00 15.44 -3.90
CA HIS A 222 -11.21 16.60 -4.77
C HIS A 222 -12.11 17.65 -4.11
N ASN A 223 -13.17 17.21 -3.43
CA ASN A 223 -14.11 18.12 -2.77
C ASN A 223 -13.68 18.51 -1.35
N ASN A 224 -12.66 17.86 -0.80
CA ASN A 224 -12.18 18.07 0.58
C ASN A 224 -10.63 17.99 0.62
N PRO A 225 -9.91 18.85 -0.14
CA PRO A 225 -8.45 18.79 -0.22
C PRO A 225 -7.77 19.00 1.14
N GLU A 226 -8.40 19.73 2.06
CA GLU A 226 -7.92 19.96 3.42
C GLU A 226 -7.90 18.70 4.29
N LYS A 227 -8.48 17.59 3.80
CA LYS A 227 -8.43 16.27 4.46
C LYS A 227 -7.21 15.45 4.08
N VAL A 228 -6.41 15.90 3.10
CA VAL A 228 -5.12 15.28 2.79
C VAL A 228 -4.18 15.49 3.97
N TYR A 229 -3.57 14.40 4.45
CA TYR A 229 -2.71 14.43 5.61
C TYR A 229 -1.27 14.74 5.20
N PRO A 230 -0.58 15.68 5.85
CA PRO A 230 0.76 16.10 5.45
C PRO A 230 1.79 14.98 5.60
N LEU A 231 2.79 14.97 4.73
CA LEU A 231 3.91 14.05 4.82
C LEU A 231 4.80 14.42 6.02
N SER A 232 5.23 13.41 6.78
CA SER A 232 6.14 13.60 7.90
C SER A 232 7.45 14.23 7.42
N LYS A 233 7.87 15.30 8.09
CA LYS A 233 9.18 15.95 7.90
C LYS A 233 10.26 15.40 8.83
N LYS A 234 9.99 14.28 9.53
CA LYS A 234 10.93 13.69 10.47
C LYS A 234 12.18 13.23 9.72
N GLU A 235 13.34 13.54 10.28
CA GLU A 235 14.60 13.01 9.80
C GLU A 235 14.59 11.47 9.87
N VAL A 236 15.16 10.84 8.85
CA VAL A 236 15.16 9.39 8.71
C VAL A 236 16.58 8.89 8.87
N VAL A 237 16.75 7.91 9.76
CA VAL A 237 17.95 7.10 9.84
C VAL A 237 17.56 5.71 9.34
N LEU A 238 18.04 5.36 8.14
CA LEU A 238 17.83 4.03 7.60
C LEU A 238 18.75 3.02 8.31
N PRO A 239 18.27 1.79 8.57
CA PRO A 239 19.11 0.79 9.19
C PRO A 239 20.19 0.30 8.21
N GLU A 240 21.39 0.09 8.71
CA GLU A 240 22.48 -0.55 7.95
C GLU A 240 22.28 -2.07 7.83
N THR A 241 21.48 -2.66 8.74
CA THR A 241 21.16 -4.09 8.76
C THR A 241 19.66 -4.29 8.85
N ILE A 242 19.09 -5.15 7.99
CA ILE A 242 17.70 -5.58 8.09
C ILE A 242 17.67 -7.02 8.59
N ASP A 243 17.04 -7.23 9.76
CA ASP A 243 16.81 -8.55 10.33
C ASP A 243 15.44 -9.09 9.91
N PHE A 244 15.46 -10.19 9.14
CA PHE A 244 14.26 -10.86 8.63
C PHE A 244 13.64 -11.83 9.65
N ASP A 245 14.20 -11.93 10.86
CA ASP A 245 13.71 -12.72 11.98
C ASP A 245 12.92 -11.88 12.98
N HIS A 246 12.11 -10.95 12.48
CA HIS A 246 11.18 -10.23 13.33
C HIS A 246 9.87 -11.00 13.49
N ILE A 247 9.22 -10.80 14.63
CA ILE A 247 7.91 -11.35 14.95
C ILE A 247 6.86 -10.37 14.44
N VAL A 248 6.02 -10.84 13.52
CA VAL A 248 4.89 -10.04 13.01
C VAL A 248 3.74 -10.02 14.01
N LEU A 249 2.79 -9.11 13.83
CA LEU A 249 1.55 -9.12 14.60
C LEU A 249 0.85 -10.47 14.46
N PRO A 250 0.43 -11.15 15.54
CA PRO A 250 -0.26 -12.43 15.45
C PRO A 250 -1.48 -12.37 14.52
N GLU A 251 -2.22 -11.25 14.54
CA GLU A 251 -3.40 -11.00 13.71
C GLU A 251 -3.06 -10.92 12.22
N SER A 252 -1.80 -10.69 11.85
CA SER A 252 -1.35 -10.73 10.44
C SER A 252 -1.47 -12.13 9.83
N ILE A 253 -1.36 -13.18 10.66
CA ILE A 253 -1.57 -14.57 10.29
C ILE A 253 -3.05 -14.90 10.48
N ASP A 254 -3.82 -14.65 9.43
CA ASP A 254 -5.26 -14.93 9.34
C ASP A 254 -5.62 -15.66 8.04
N PHE A 255 -6.90 -15.72 7.69
CA PHE A 255 -7.38 -16.39 6.48
C PHE A 255 -7.00 -15.68 5.16
N HIS A 256 -6.49 -14.45 5.17
CA HIS A 256 -6.05 -13.75 3.96
C HIS A 256 -4.72 -14.28 3.43
N PRO A 257 -3.61 -14.30 4.20
CA PRO A 257 -2.38 -14.93 3.75
C PRO A 257 -2.38 -16.44 3.97
N CYS A 258 -3.23 -16.97 4.85
CA CYS A 258 -3.27 -18.40 5.20
C CYS A 258 -4.72 -18.94 5.15
N PRO A 259 -5.35 -19.04 3.97
CA PRO A 259 -6.76 -19.47 3.85
C PRO A 259 -7.04 -20.86 4.42
N TRP A 260 -6.02 -21.73 4.44
CA TRP A 260 -6.10 -23.07 5.04
C TRP A 260 -6.39 -23.07 6.56
N ILE A 261 -6.21 -21.94 7.25
CA ILE A 261 -6.53 -21.78 8.68
C ILE A 261 -8.03 -22.03 8.92
N LEU A 262 -8.90 -21.63 8.00
CA LEU A 262 -10.35 -21.80 8.14
C LEU A 262 -10.72 -23.28 8.28
N ARG A 263 -10.26 -24.12 7.35
CA ARG A 263 -10.44 -25.57 7.38
C ARG A 263 -9.89 -26.18 8.67
N LYS A 264 -8.69 -25.76 9.10
CA LYS A 264 -8.07 -26.28 10.33
C LYS A 264 -8.81 -25.90 11.61
N LEU A 265 -9.43 -24.73 11.64
CA LEU A 265 -10.28 -24.33 12.74
C LEU A 265 -11.63 -25.06 12.69
N ALA A 266 -12.23 -25.21 11.51
CA ALA A 266 -13.49 -25.95 11.35
C ALA A 266 -13.37 -27.41 11.81
N GLU A 267 -12.26 -28.08 11.48
CA GLU A 267 -11.92 -29.43 11.98
C GLU A 267 -11.82 -29.52 13.52
N LYS A 268 -11.56 -28.40 14.21
CA LYS A 268 -11.33 -28.35 15.66
C LYS A 268 -12.52 -27.84 16.45
N THR A 269 -13.37 -27.02 15.84
CA THR A 269 -14.47 -26.33 16.52
C THR A 269 -15.85 -26.75 16.02
N GLU A 270 -15.92 -27.53 14.94
CA GLU A 270 -17.17 -27.92 14.24
C GLU A 270 -17.98 -26.72 13.70
N LEU A 271 -17.38 -25.52 13.68
CA LEU A 271 -17.99 -24.32 13.12
C LEU A 271 -17.80 -24.26 11.61
N LYS A 272 -18.77 -23.64 10.91
CA LYS A 272 -18.67 -23.38 9.47
C LYS A 272 -17.54 -22.38 9.17
N GLU A 273 -16.81 -22.59 8.08
CA GLU A 273 -15.70 -21.70 7.67
C GLU A 273 -16.13 -20.24 7.50
N SER A 274 -17.36 -19.99 7.04
CA SER A 274 -17.93 -18.64 6.91
C SER A 274 -18.08 -17.94 8.28
N SER A 275 -18.53 -18.67 9.30
CA SER A 275 -18.63 -18.17 10.67
C SER A 275 -17.23 -17.90 11.25
N ILE A 276 -16.29 -18.83 11.07
CA ILE A 276 -14.91 -18.67 11.52
C ILE A 276 -14.26 -17.43 10.88
N LYS A 277 -14.45 -17.25 9.56
CA LYS A 277 -13.95 -16.09 8.82
C LYS A 277 -14.50 -14.79 9.42
N HIS A 278 -15.80 -14.74 9.69
CA HIS A 278 -16.44 -13.58 10.32
C HIS A 278 -15.87 -13.30 11.71
N ILE A 279 -15.73 -14.34 12.54
CA ILE A 279 -15.22 -14.23 13.91
C ILE A 279 -13.78 -13.73 13.92
N ILE A 280 -12.89 -14.28 13.08
CA ILE A 280 -11.50 -13.81 12.96
C ILE A 280 -11.45 -12.37 12.44
N TRP A 281 -12.30 -12.04 11.47
CA TRP A 281 -12.34 -10.69 10.92
C TRP A 281 -12.72 -9.67 12.01
N VAL A 282 -13.84 -9.86 12.70
CA VAL A 282 -14.32 -8.91 13.72
C VAL A 282 -13.46 -8.94 14.98
N GLY A 283 -13.04 -10.13 15.41
CA GLY A 283 -12.32 -10.33 16.67
C GLY A 283 -10.85 -9.91 16.62
N ASP A 284 -10.18 -10.02 15.47
CA ASP A 284 -8.75 -9.74 15.34
C ASP A 284 -8.43 -8.74 14.23
N SER A 285 -8.96 -8.96 13.02
CA SER A 285 -8.37 -8.37 11.81
C SER A 285 -8.89 -6.98 11.46
N ALA A 286 -10.14 -6.67 11.80
CA ALA A 286 -10.84 -5.46 11.39
C ALA A 286 -10.57 -4.25 12.30
N ALA A 287 -9.92 -4.46 13.44
CA ALA A 287 -9.63 -3.40 14.39
C ALA A 287 -8.81 -2.28 13.74
N ASN A 288 -9.29 -1.05 13.86
CA ASN A 288 -8.61 0.15 13.41
C ASN A 288 -8.83 1.25 14.44
N ILE A 289 -7.75 1.78 15.02
CA ILE A 289 -7.82 2.72 16.13
C ILE A 289 -8.51 4.05 15.76
N ARG A 290 -8.56 4.37 14.46
CA ARG A 290 -9.22 5.58 13.92
C ARG A 290 -10.72 5.39 13.75
N LYS A 291 -11.21 4.13 13.80
CA LYS A 291 -12.61 3.75 13.59
C LYS A 291 -13.16 3.12 14.86
N SER A 292 -13.61 3.93 15.82
CA SER A 292 -14.05 3.48 17.16
C SER A 292 -15.01 2.30 17.14
N TRP A 293 -15.97 2.31 16.21
CA TRP A 293 -16.95 1.23 16.01
C TRP A 293 -16.30 -0.13 15.70
N THR A 294 -15.11 -0.17 15.09
CA THR A 294 -14.38 -1.43 14.85
C THR A 294 -13.85 -2.01 16.16
N LEU A 295 -13.35 -1.17 17.06
CA LEU A 295 -12.84 -1.56 18.37
C LEU A 295 -13.98 -2.02 19.29
N GLU A 296 -15.12 -1.35 19.25
CA GLU A 296 -16.32 -1.75 20.01
C GLU A 296 -16.82 -3.12 19.56
N ARG A 297 -16.94 -3.34 18.25
CA ARG A 297 -17.30 -4.65 17.70
C ARG A 297 -16.29 -5.73 18.10
N GLN A 298 -15.00 -5.41 18.06
CA GLN A 298 -13.95 -6.31 18.51
C GLN A 298 -14.13 -6.69 19.99
N LYS A 299 -14.36 -5.71 20.87
CA LYS A 299 -14.58 -5.94 22.32
C LYS A 299 -15.78 -6.83 22.58
N VAL A 300 -16.87 -6.67 21.81
CA VAL A 300 -18.06 -7.52 21.90
C VAL A 300 -17.74 -8.95 21.42
N MET A 301 -17.13 -9.08 20.23
CA MET A 301 -16.76 -10.38 19.66
C MET A 301 -15.81 -11.16 20.56
N LYS A 302 -14.86 -10.50 21.24
CA LYS A 302 -13.93 -11.16 22.16
C LYS A 302 -14.58 -11.80 23.40
N LYS A 303 -15.85 -11.47 23.68
CA LYS A 303 -16.66 -12.09 24.75
C LYS A 303 -17.55 -13.22 24.23
N ASP A 304 -17.66 -13.39 22.92
CA ASP A 304 -18.47 -14.42 22.29
C ASP A 304 -17.88 -15.82 22.54
N LYS A 305 -18.74 -16.81 22.79
CA LYS A 305 -18.31 -18.19 23.11
C LYS A 305 -17.56 -18.83 21.93
N ASP A 306 -18.00 -18.59 20.70
CA ASP A 306 -17.36 -19.15 19.50
C ASP A 306 -16.01 -18.50 19.26
N TYR A 307 -15.88 -17.19 19.53
CA TYR A 307 -14.58 -16.52 19.50
C TYR A 307 -13.61 -17.12 20.52
N ILE A 308 -14.03 -17.31 21.78
CA ILE A 308 -13.17 -17.88 22.83
C ILE A 308 -12.65 -19.24 22.39
N MET A 309 -13.53 -20.11 21.89
CA MET A 309 -13.19 -21.43 21.36
C MET A 309 -12.20 -21.35 20.18
N ILE A 310 -12.46 -20.49 19.20
CA ILE A 310 -11.57 -20.29 18.03
C ILE A 310 -10.21 -19.74 18.46
N SER A 311 -10.18 -18.76 19.36
CA SER A 311 -8.97 -18.00 19.72
C SER A 311 -7.87 -18.89 20.29
N TYR A 312 -8.23 -19.90 21.08
CA TYR A 312 -7.31 -20.89 21.61
C TYR A 312 -6.61 -21.67 20.48
N HIS A 313 -7.38 -22.24 19.55
CA HIS A 313 -6.81 -22.99 18.44
C HIS A 313 -6.04 -22.10 17.45
N LEU A 314 -6.54 -20.89 17.22
CA LEU A 314 -5.91 -19.91 16.34
C LEU A 314 -4.53 -19.49 16.87
N MET A 315 -4.40 -19.25 18.18
CA MET A 315 -3.10 -18.96 18.81
C MET A 315 -2.09 -20.09 18.59
N MET A 316 -2.53 -21.35 18.74
CA MET A 316 -1.68 -22.52 18.52
C MET A 316 -1.24 -22.65 17.05
N ILE A 317 -2.14 -22.36 16.11
CA ILE A 317 -1.83 -22.35 14.68
C ILE A 317 -0.81 -21.25 14.36
N ARG A 318 -1.03 -20.02 14.84
CA ARG A 318 -0.12 -18.89 14.64
C ARG A 318 1.29 -19.21 15.17
N SER A 319 1.37 -19.75 16.38
CA SER A 319 2.66 -20.18 16.97
C SER A 319 3.37 -21.24 16.12
N ARG A 320 2.64 -22.17 15.50
CA ARG A 320 3.23 -23.18 14.60
C ARG A 320 3.74 -22.55 13.30
N VAL A 321 3.00 -21.60 12.72
CA VAL A 321 3.43 -20.86 11.53
C VAL A 321 4.73 -20.13 11.84
N GLU A 322 4.81 -19.40 12.95
CA GLU A 322 6.04 -18.74 13.39
C GLU A 322 7.19 -19.74 13.59
N LYS A 323 6.97 -20.82 14.33
CA LYS A 323 7.99 -21.85 14.59
C LYS A 323 8.47 -22.55 13.32
N SER A 324 7.63 -22.68 12.29
CA SER A 324 8.01 -23.33 11.04
C SER A 324 9.12 -22.59 10.28
N ARG A 325 9.23 -21.27 10.46
CA ARG A 325 10.31 -20.44 9.88
C ARG A 325 11.71 -20.86 10.39
N TYR A 326 11.78 -21.46 11.57
CA TYR A 326 13.04 -21.90 12.18
C TYR A 326 13.46 -23.31 11.75
N LYS A 327 12.60 -24.05 11.02
CA LYS A 327 12.90 -25.42 10.57
C LYS A 327 13.57 -25.48 9.20
N VAL A 328 13.72 -24.34 8.52
CA VAL A 328 14.50 -24.24 7.28
C VAL A 328 15.97 -24.04 7.65
N THR A 329 16.59 -25.11 8.15
CA THR A 329 18.05 -25.25 8.19
C THR A 329 18.48 -25.93 6.89
N PHE A 330 19.26 -25.22 6.08
CA PHE A 330 19.95 -25.77 4.91
C PHE A 330 21.02 -26.77 5.34
#